data_AF-A0A9D3P7R1-F1
#
_entry.id   AF-A0A9D3P7R1-F1
#
_cell.length_a   1.000
_cell.length_b   1.000
_cell.length_c   1.000
_cell.angle_alpha   90.00
_cell.angle_beta   90.00
_cell.angle_gamma   90.00
#
_symmetry.space_group_name_H-M   'P 1'
#
loop_
_entity.id
_entity.type
_entity.pdbx_description
1 polymer ?
#
loop_
_entity_poly.entity_id
_entity_poly.type
_entity_poly.pdbx_seq_one_letter_code
_entity_poly.pdbx_strand_id
1 'polypeptide(L)'
;MDGVIRCSFRSRNPINTPRISGMNSSYYLLFAYGSSIDGEILYHGQNRFVSTAPVDIINPQTVRNMQLPVIIKAHGCLMLITWMFTASTGMMIARYLKAVMGKGCCHKDFWFVAHVSLMSISVATTITAFVLVFAHVGGWSGVDDEEHGLELISAETTLLILFLLGNLMFLVTLLAGISMI
;
A
#
# COMPACT_ATOMS: atom_id res chain seq x y z
N MET A 1 -1.95 48.80 -23.42
CA MET A 1 -0.95 47.74 -23.69
C MET A 1 -1.37 46.59 -22.80
N ASP A 2 -2.37 45.84 -23.25
CA ASP A 2 -3.21 45.07 -22.35
C ASP A 2 -2.68 43.64 -22.37
N GLY A 3 -1.66 43.39 -21.54
CA GLY A 3 -0.79 42.20 -21.49
C GLY A 3 -1.52 40.86 -21.31
N VAL A 4 -2.38 40.50 -22.25
CA VAL A 4 -3.11 39.25 -22.28
C VAL A 4 -2.28 38.23 -23.06
N ILE A 5 -1.70 37.28 -22.32
CA ILE A 5 -1.04 36.11 -22.91
C ILE A 5 -2.13 35.17 -23.42
N ARG A 6 -2.20 34.99 -24.75
CA ARG A 6 -3.09 34.00 -25.38
C ARG A 6 -2.26 32.82 -25.87
N CYS A 7 -2.61 31.62 -25.42
CA CYS A 7 -2.05 30.36 -25.92
C CYS A 7 -3.15 29.58 -26.65
N SER A 8 -2.82 29.00 -27.80
CA SER A 8 -3.72 28.14 -28.58
C SER A 8 -3.04 26.79 -28.78
N PHE A 9 -3.75 25.71 -28.48
CA PHE A 9 -3.26 24.36 -28.64
C PHE A 9 -4.17 23.58 -29.59
N ARG A 10 -3.59 22.87 -30.55
CA ARG A 10 -4.32 22.03 -31.51
C ARG A 10 -4.13 20.57 -31.12
N SER A 11 -5.14 19.97 -30.51
CA SER A 11 -5.16 18.52 -30.20
C SER A 11 -5.92 17.75 -31.29
N ARG A 12 -5.46 16.53 -31.58
CA ARG A 12 -6.16 15.60 -32.48
C ARG A 12 -7.27 14.82 -31.73
N ASN A 13 -7.23 14.77 -30.40
CA ASN A 13 -8.21 14.10 -29.55
C ASN A 13 -9.24 15.12 -29.02
N PRO A 14 -10.55 14.79 -28.93
CA PRO A 14 -11.56 15.68 -28.37
C PRO A 14 -11.23 16.02 -26.91
N ILE A 15 -11.02 17.30 -26.64
CA ILE A 15 -10.78 17.81 -25.29
C ILE A 15 -12.13 18.12 -24.67
N ASN A 16 -12.54 17.35 -23.65
CA ASN A 16 -13.72 17.65 -22.86
C ASN A 16 -13.27 18.28 -21.53
N THR A 17 -13.30 19.60 -21.44
CA THR A 17 -13.05 20.30 -20.17
C THR A 17 -14.39 20.61 -19.50
N PRO A 18 -14.84 19.83 -18.49
CA PRO A 18 -15.81 20.37 -17.56
C PRO A 18 -15.20 21.64 -16.97
N ARG A 19 -15.86 22.79 -17.12
CA ARG A 19 -15.39 24.04 -16.52
C ARG A 19 -15.45 23.84 -15.00
N ILE A 20 -14.28 23.69 -14.37
CA ILE A 20 -14.17 23.69 -12.92
C ILE A 20 -14.32 25.15 -12.48
N SER A 21 -15.50 25.51 -11.98
CA SER A 21 -15.86 26.89 -11.58
C SER A 21 -15.23 27.34 -10.25
N GLY A 22 -14.09 26.76 -9.85
CA GLY A 22 -13.36 27.09 -8.62
C GLY A 22 -11.92 27.46 -8.95
N MET A 23 -11.70 28.65 -9.50
CA MET A 23 -10.35 29.08 -9.93
C MET A 23 -9.41 29.42 -8.76
N ASN A 24 -9.92 29.56 -7.54
CA ASN A 24 -9.15 30.04 -6.38
C ASN A 24 -8.69 28.95 -5.40
N SER A 25 -8.73 27.69 -5.82
CA SER A 25 -8.35 26.55 -4.98
C SER A 25 -7.02 25.95 -5.46
N SER A 26 -6.20 25.54 -4.51
CA SER A 26 -4.96 24.81 -4.77
C SER A 26 -5.27 23.33 -5.05
N TYR A 27 -4.76 22.78 -6.15
CA TYR A 27 -5.04 21.40 -6.59
C TYR A 27 -3.76 20.58 -6.75
N TYR A 28 -3.84 19.28 -6.45
CA TYR A 28 -2.78 18.34 -6.83
C TYR A 28 -2.76 18.17 -8.36
N LEU A 29 -1.61 18.39 -8.99
CA LEU A 29 -1.44 18.25 -10.43
C LEU A 29 -0.99 16.84 -10.77
N LEU A 30 -1.83 16.10 -11.48
CA LEU A 30 -1.51 14.80 -12.05
C LEU A 30 -1.54 14.91 -13.57
N PHE A 31 -0.40 14.69 -14.23
CA PHE A 31 -0.35 14.66 -15.69
C PHE A 31 0.65 13.61 -16.19
N ALA A 32 0.44 13.16 -17.42
CA ALA A 32 1.34 12.25 -18.09
C ALA A 32 1.52 12.65 -19.55
N TYR A 33 2.67 12.33 -20.14
CA TYR A 33 2.97 12.69 -21.52
C TYR A 33 3.63 11.52 -22.25
N GLY A 34 3.30 11.29 -23.52
CA GLY A 34 3.82 10.14 -24.26
C GLY A 34 3.48 10.19 -25.73
N SER A 35 4.00 9.22 -26.48
CA SER A 35 3.71 9.08 -27.91
C SER A 35 2.27 8.66 -28.14
N SER A 36 1.72 9.07 -29.28
CA SER A 36 0.45 8.60 -29.81
C SER A 36 0.66 8.12 -31.24
N ILE A 37 0.00 7.02 -31.62
CA ILE A 37 0.00 6.50 -32.99
C ILE A 37 -1.43 6.58 -33.49
N ASP A 38 -1.62 7.25 -34.64
CA ASP A 38 -2.93 7.41 -35.30
C ASP A 38 -4.06 7.99 -34.42
N GLY A 39 -3.71 8.81 -33.41
CA GLY A 39 -4.68 9.37 -32.47
C GLY A 39 -4.97 8.48 -31.25
N GLU A 40 -4.48 7.24 -31.24
CA GLU A 40 -4.52 6.37 -30.06
C GLU A 40 -3.40 6.76 -29.09
N ILE A 41 -3.76 7.00 -27.82
CA ILE A 41 -2.82 7.36 -26.77
C ILE A 41 -2.14 6.09 -26.27
N LEU A 42 -0.81 5.98 -26.44
CA LEU A 42 -0.06 4.83 -25.97
C LEU A 42 0.28 4.95 -24.48
N TYR A 43 0.66 3.82 -23.88
CA TYR A 43 1.13 3.78 -22.50
C TYR A 43 2.35 4.70 -22.30
N HIS A 44 2.18 5.71 -21.46
CA HIS A 44 3.16 6.78 -21.22
C HIS A 44 4.33 6.35 -20.30
N GLY A 45 4.42 5.09 -19.87
CA GLY A 45 5.60 4.56 -19.18
C GLY A 45 5.95 5.35 -17.91
N GLN A 46 7.19 5.84 -17.83
CA GLN A 46 7.73 6.63 -16.71
C GLN A 46 7.40 8.13 -16.82
N ASN A 47 6.76 8.58 -17.89
CA ASN A 47 6.48 9.98 -18.15
C ASN A 47 5.22 10.43 -17.41
N ARG A 48 5.24 10.27 -16.09
CA ARG A 48 4.17 10.63 -15.16
C ARG A 48 4.67 11.72 -14.24
N PHE A 49 3.77 12.62 -13.93
CA PHE A 49 3.99 13.70 -12.99
C PHE A 49 2.83 13.77 -12.02
N VAL A 50 3.18 13.82 -10.74
CA VAL A 50 2.27 14.11 -9.63
C VAL A 50 2.93 15.24 -8.85
N SER A 51 2.20 16.31 -8.52
CA SER A 51 2.77 17.37 -7.67
C SER A 51 2.94 16.87 -6.23
N THR A 52 4.03 17.27 -5.58
CA THR A 52 4.28 16.95 -4.16
C THR A 52 3.39 17.71 -3.19
N ALA A 53 2.81 18.82 -3.63
CA ALA A 53 2.00 19.74 -2.84
C ALA A 53 0.84 20.26 -3.71
N PRO A 54 -0.22 20.81 -3.11
CA PRO A 54 -1.30 21.44 -3.87
C PRO A 54 -0.80 22.73 -4.53
N VAL A 55 -1.13 22.90 -5.80
CA VAL A 55 -0.59 23.93 -6.70
C VAL A 55 -1.69 24.89 -7.09
N ASP A 56 -1.40 26.19 -6.98
CA ASP A 56 -2.22 27.25 -7.58
C ASP A 56 -1.95 27.30 -9.09
N ILE A 57 -3.00 27.08 -9.88
CA ILE A 57 -2.95 27.01 -11.35
C ILE A 57 -3.01 28.42 -11.98
N ILE A 58 -3.43 29.43 -11.21
CA ILE A 58 -3.48 30.83 -11.69
C ILE A 58 -2.06 31.39 -11.80
N ASN A 59 -1.21 31.10 -10.82
CA ASN A 59 0.12 31.68 -10.71
C ASN A 59 1.19 30.70 -11.22
N PRO A 60 2.02 31.08 -12.23
CA PRO A 60 3.04 30.18 -12.77
C PRO A 60 4.11 29.90 -11.71
N GLN A 61 4.28 28.62 -11.38
CA GLN A 61 5.24 28.16 -10.38
C GLN A 61 5.92 26.87 -10.83
N THR A 62 7.17 26.66 -10.39
CA THR A 62 7.91 25.42 -10.65
C THR A 62 7.45 24.35 -9.68
N VAL A 63 6.80 23.31 -10.21
CA VAL A 63 6.29 22.19 -9.43
C VAL A 63 7.28 21.02 -9.46
N ARG A 64 7.53 20.44 -8.29
CA ARG A 64 8.40 19.26 -8.15
C ARG A 64 7.57 17.99 -8.33
N ASN A 65 8.16 17.01 -9.01
CA ASN A 65 7.57 15.70 -9.22
C ASN A 65 7.65 14.91 -7.91
N MET A 66 6.50 14.39 -7.47
CA MET A 66 6.42 13.40 -6.42
C MET A 66 6.71 12.03 -7.00
N GLN A 67 7.87 11.49 -6.66
CA GLN A 67 8.12 10.07 -6.85
C GLN A 67 7.17 9.32 -5.91
N LEU A 68 6.36 8.39 -6.45
CA LEU A 68 5.52 7.54 -5.62
C LEU A 68 6.41 6.91 -4.53
N PRO A 69 6.07 7.07 -3.25
CA PRO A 69 6.94 6.66 -2.17
C PRO A 69 7.08 5.14 -2.20
N VAL A 70 8.31 4.68 -2.46
CA VAL A 70 8.69 3.25 -2.54
C VAL A 70 8.22 2.48 -1.29
N ILE A 71 8.10 3.20 -0.17
CA ILE A 71 7.71 2.68 1.13
C ILE A 71 6.24 2.22 1.19
N ILE A 72 5.30 2.94 0.55
CA ILE A 72 3.88 2.50 0.47
C ILE A 72 3.78 1.24 -0.40
N LYS A 73 4.55 1.21 -1.49
CA LYS A 73 4.62 0.02 -2.36
C LYS A 73 5.16 -1.19 -1.60
N ALA A 74 6.22 -1.00 -0.79
CA ALA A 74 6.78 -2.06 0.04
C ALA A 74 5.79 -2.55 1.11
N HIS A 75 5.08 -1.63 1.77
CA HIS A 75 4.02 -1.97 2.72
C HIS A 75 2.96 -2.89 2.10
N GLY A 76 2.40 -2.52 0.94
CA GLY A 76 1.38 -3.33 0.28
C GLY A 76 1.89 -4.72 -0.13
N CYS A 77 3.13 -4.81 -0.61
CA CYS A 77 3.76 -6.10 -0.92
C CYS A 77 3.93 -6.99 0.31
N LEU A 78 4.38 -6.42 1.44
CA LEU A 78 4.56 -7.16 2.69
C LEU A 78 3.23 -7.66 3.24
N MET A 79 2.16 -6.85 3.17
CA MET A 79 0.82 -7.27 3.59
C MET A 79 0.30 -8.42 2.72
N LEU A 80 0.44 -8.34 1.38
CA LEU A 80 0.01 -9.41 0.47
C LEU A 80 0.78 -10.72 0.68
N ILE A 81 2.10 -10.66 0.84
CA ILE A 81 2.91 -11.85 1.13
C ILE A 81 2.44 -12.46 2.45
N THR A 82 2.26 -11.64 3.48
CA THR A 82 1.87 -12.12 4.80
C THR A 82 0.51 -12.82 4.78
N TRP A 83 -0.46 -12.22 4.08
CA TRP A 83 -1.83 -12.69 4.09
C TRP A 83 -2.06 -13.85 3.15
N MET A 84 -1.57 -13.76 1.92
CA MET A 84 -1.89 -14.75 0.89
C MET A 84 -0.93 -15.94 0.93
N PHE A 85 0.35 -15.71 1.26
CA PHE A 85 1.34 -16.79 1.31
C PHE A 85 1.39 -17.41 2.70
N THR A 86 1.66 -16.62 3.75
CA THR A 86 1.96 -17.19 5.07
C THR A 86 0.74 -17.81 5.75
N ALA A 87 -0.44 -17.22 5.62
CA ALA A 87 -1.68 -17.81 6.16
C ALA A 87 -2.09 -19.09 5.43
N SER A 88 -2.05 -19.08 4.09
CA SER A 88 -2.38 -20.25 3.26
C SER A 88 -1.41 -21.42 3.51
N THR A 89 -0.10 -21.13 3.53
CA THR A 89 0.92 -22.14 3.82
C THR A 89 0.78 -22.65 5.25
N GLY A 90 0.55 -21.79 6.24
CA GLY A 90 0.34 -22.19 7.63
C GLY A 90 -0.82 -23.17 7.83
N MET A 91 -1.94 -22.93 7.16
CA MET A 91 -3.11 -23.82 7.14
C MET A 91 -2.84 -25.13 6.39
N MET A 92 -2.10 -25.06 5.27
CA MET A 92 -1.74 -26.23 4.48
C MET A 92 -0.79 -27.15 5.25
N ILE A 93 0.25 -26.59 5.88
CA ILE A 93 1.12 -27.33 6.81
C ILE A 93 0.23 -27.99 7.84
N ALA A 94 -0.67 -27.24 8.50
CA ALA A 94 -1.53 -27.71 9.57
C ALA A 94 -2.28 -29.02 9.26
N ARG A 95 -2.73 -29.16 8.01
CA ARG A 95 -3.56 -30.28 7.55
C ARG A 95 -2.78 -31.42 6.92
N TYR A 96 -1.78 -31.10 6.09
CA TYR A 96 -1.12 -32.09 5.23
C TYR A 96 0.19 -32.61 5.80
N LEU A 97 1.00 -31.75 6.42
CA LEU A 97 2.29 -32.17 6.97
C LEU A 97 2.15 -32.89 8.33
N LYS A 98 0.98 -32.80 8.98
CA LYS A 98 0.64 -33.56 10.19
C LYS A 98 0.58 -35.07 9.92
N ALA A 99 0.15 -35.47 8.73
CA ALA A 99 -0.05 -36.89 8.38
C ALA A 99 1.18 -37.57 7.77
N VAL A 100 2.18 -36.79 7.33
CA VAL A 100 3.26 -37.29 6.45
C VAL A 100 4.64 -37.29 7.14
N MET A 101 4.87 -36.46 8.16
CA MET A 101 6.18 -36.40 8.84
C MET A 101 6.13 -36.98 10.26
N GLY A 102 6.88 -38.06 10.48
CA GLY A 102 7.22 -38.57 11.82
C GLY A 102 8.16 -37.62 12.58
N LYS A 103 8.41 -37.95 13.86
CA LYS A 103 9.17 -37.15 14.85
C LYS A 103 10.27 -36.30 14.22
N GLY A 104 10.12 -34.98 14.33
CA GLY A 104 11.04 -34.00 13.77
C GLY A 104 12.34 -33.82 14.56
N CYS A 105 13.28 -33.12 13.91
CA CYS A 105 14.50 -32.61 14.54
C CYS A 105 14.15 -31.81 15.81
N CYS A 106 14.85 -32.06 16.92
CA CYS A 106 14.61 -31.52 18.28
C CYS A 106 13.49 -32.19 19.12
N HIS A 107 13.28 -33.51 19.03
CA HIS A 107 12.35 -34.27 19.89
C HIS A 107 10.89 -33.81 19.86
N LYS A 108 10.52 -32.96 18.89
CA LYS A 108 9.21 -32.32 18.77
C LYS A 108 8.76 -32.44 17.31
N ASP A 109 7.46 -32.55 17.07
CA ASP A 109 6.95 -32.84 15.72
C ASP A 109 7.33 -31.73 14.74
N PHE A 110 7.97 -32.08 13.62
CA PHE A 110 8.48 -31.11 12.63
C PHE A 110 7.38 -30.18 12.12
N TRP A 111 6.19 -30.75 11.91
CA TRP A 111 4.99 -30.02 11.54
C TRP A 111 4.67 -28.87 12.49
N PHE A 112 4.81 -29.10 13.80
CA PHE A 112 4.52 -28.10 14.82
C PHE A 112 5.54 -26.96 14.77
N VAL A 113 6.84 -27.29 14.63
CA VAL A 113 7.90 -26.31 14.48
C VAL A 113 7.72 -25.47 13.20
N ALA A 114 7.40 -26.11 12.08
CA ALA A 114 7.16 -25.43 10.81
C ALA A 114 5.91 -24.54 10.83
N HIS A 115 4.84 -24.96 11.52
CA HIS A 115 3.64 -24.15 11.68
C HIS A 115 3.92 -22.91 12.54
N VAL A 116 4.59 -23.08 13.70
CA VAL A 116 4.93 -21.98 14.61
C VAL A 116 5.90 -20.99 13.96
N SER A 117 6.88 -21.47 13.19
CA SER A 117 7.83 -20.59 12.51
C SER A 117 7.15 -19.74 11.43
N LEU A 118 6.23 -20.30 10.64
CA LEU A 118 5.44 -19.54 9.66
C LEU A 118 4.55 -18.48 10.32
N MET A 119 3.90 -18.82 11.43
CA MET A 119 3.09 -17.84 12.18
C MET A 119 3.95 -16.73 12.79
N SER A 120 5.15 -17.05 13.26
CA SER A 120 6.10 -16.07 13.79
C SER A 120 6.60 -15.10 12.70
N ILE A 121 6.92 -15.62 11.51
CA ILE A 121 7.33 -14.81 10.36
C ILE A 121 6.18 -13.89 9.92
N SER A 122 4.94 -14.39 9.92
CA SER A 122 3.75 -13.60 9.62
C SER A 122 3.60 -12.39 10.56
N VAL A 123 3.74 -12.61 11.87
CA VAL A 123 3.69 -11.53 12.88
C VAL A 123 4.84 -10.52 12.70
N ALA A 124 6.07 -10.99 12.47
CA ALA A 124 7.21 -10.09 12.25
C ALA A 124 7.03 -9.21 10.99
N THR A 125 6.46 -9.79 9.93
CA THR A 125 6.24 -9.10 8.65
C THR A 125 5.12 -8.07 8.76
N THR A 126 4.02 -8.37 9.46
CA THR A 126 2.93 -7.40 9.69
C THR A 126 3.39 -6.24 10.58
N ILE A 127 4.16 -6.50 11.64
CA ILE A 127 4.76 -5.42 12.46
C ILE A 127 5.62 -4.51 11.59
N THR A 128 6.48 -5.10 10.74
CA THR A 128 7.34 -4.32 9.84
C THR A 128 6.51 -3.50 8.84
N ALA A 129 5.48 -4.10 8.24
CA ALA A 129 4.60 -3.41 7.29
C ALA A 129 3.85 -2.24 7.94
N PHE A 130 3.41 -2.38 9.19
CA PHE A 130 2.76 -1.32 9.95
C PHE A 130 3.74 -0.18 10.23
N VAL A 131 4.94 -0.49 10.76
CA VAL A 131 5.98 0.51 11.05
C VAL A 131 6.35 1.32 9.80
N LEU A 132 6.37 0.70 8.61
CA LEU A 132 6.64 1.41 7.35
C LEU A 132 5.59 2.48 7.02
N VAL A 133 4.31 2.27 7.35
CA VAL A 133 3.25 3.26 7.12
C VAL A 133 3.42 4.45 8.06
N PHE A 134 3.67 4.20 9.36
CA PHE A 134 3.93 5.29 10.32
C PHE A 134 5.20 6.06 10.01
N ALA A 135 6.25 5.37 9.56
CA ALA A 135 7.47 6.02 9.10
C ALA A 135 7.23 6.89 7.86
N HIS A 136 6.29 6.51 7.00
CA HIS A 136 5.97 7.26 5.79
C HIS A 136 5.12 8.50 6.03
N VAL A 137 4.09 8.36 6.88
CA VAL A 137 3.19 9.47 7.24
C VAL A 137 3.93 10.57 8.01
N GLY A 138 5.17 10.33 8.46
CA GLY A 138 6.10 11.42 8.75
C GLY A 138 6.01 12.00 10.16
N GLY A 139 5.79 11.17 11.18
CA GLY A 139 5.99 11.56 12.57
C GLY A 139 4.86 12.41 13.16
N TRP A 140 4.81 12.42 14.49
CA TRP A 140 3.77 13.05 15.32
C TRP A 140 3.55 14.57 15.15
N SER A 141 4.22 15.24 14.21
CA SER A 141 4.18 16.71 14.12
C SER A 141 4.48 17.20 12.71
N GLY A 142 3.44 17.62 12.00
CA GLY A 142 3.56 18.25 10.69
C GLY A 142 2.26 18.13 9.91
N VAL A 143 1.23 18.84 10.38
CA VAL A 143 0.10 19.34 9.57
C VAL A 143 0.62 19.65 8.16
N ASP A 144 0.15 18.95 7.12
CA ASP A 144 -0.74 19.59 6.14
C ASP A 144 -1.57 18.60 5.26
N ASP A 145 -1.60 17.29 5.53
CA ASP A 145 -2.46 16.32 4.79
C ASP A 145 -3.26 15.38 5.74
N GLU A 146 -4.03 15.99 6.64
CA GLU A 146 -4.65 15.33 7.81
C GLU A 146 -5.79 14.34 7.43
N GLU A 147 -6.44 14.49 6.28
CA GLU A 147 -7.67 13.71 5.98
C GLU A 147 -7.40 12.30 5.41
N HIS A 148 -6.42 12.14 4.50
CA HIS A 148 -6.15 10.84 3.85
C HIS A 148 -5.29 9.89 4.70
N GLY A 149 -4.44 10.43 5.58
CA GLY A 149 -3.64 9.63 6.50
C GLY A 149 -4.50 8.95 7.57
N LEU A 150 -5.52 9.64 8.07
CA LEU A 150 -6.43 9.13 9.11
C LEU A 150 -7.28 7.95 8.63
N GLU A 151 -7.80 7.98 7.40
CA GLU A 151 -8.57 6.86 6.85
C GLU A 151 -7.69 5.61 6.62
N LEU A 152 -6.47 5.81 6.13
CA LEU A 152 -5.49 4.73 5.95
C LEU A 152 -5.09 4.10 7.30
N ILE A 153 -4.80 4.92 8.32
CA ILE A 153 -4.47 4.45 9.67
C ILE A 153 -5.66 3.71 10.30
N SER A 154 -6.89 4.20 10.09
CA SER A 154 -8.11 3.54 10.57
C SER A 154 -8.31 2.17 9.93
N ALA A 155 -8.12 2.06 8.61
CA ALA A 155 -8.18 0.77 7.91
C ALA A 155 -7.07 -0.19 8.39
N GLU A 156 -5.83 0.27 8.46
CA GLU A 156 -4.66 -0.50 8.93
C GLU A 156 -4.86 -1.04 10.35
N THR A 157 -5.34 -0.21 11.28
CA THR A 157 -5.58 -0.60 12.67
C THR A 157 -6.72 -1.60 12.79
N THR A 158 -7.80 -1.44 12.02
CA THR A 158 -8.90 -2.41 11.96
C THR A 158 -8.41 -3.77 11.45
N LEU A 159 -7.57 -3.77 10.40
CA LEU A 159 -6.97 -4.99 9.86
C LEU A 159 -6.02 -5.66 10.86
N LEU A 160 -5.24 -4.88 11.60
CA LEU A 160 -4.38 -5.39 12.68
C LEU A 160 -5.18 -6.00 13.81
N ILE A 161 -6.28 -5.37 14.23
CA ILE A 161 -7.18 -5.92 15.27
C ILE A 161 -7.78 -7.24 14.78
N LEU A 162 -8.28 -7.30 13.55
CA LEU A 162 -8.81 -8.55 12.97
C LEU A 162 -7.73 -9.64 12.89
N PHE A 163 -6.51 -9.28 12.50
CA PHE A 163 -5.37 -10.20 12.45
C PHE A 163 -4.97 -10.70 13.85
N LEU A 164 -4.92 -9.83 14.85
CA LEU A 164 -4.64 -10.20 16.23
C LEU A 164 -5.75 -11.08 16.81
N LEU A 165 -7.02 -10.82 16.51
CA LEU A 165 -8.14 -11.67 16.92
C LEU A 165 -8.07 -13.06 16.25
N GLY A 166 -7.77 -13.11 14.96
CA GLY A 166 -7.56 -14.37 14.23
C GLY A 166 -6.38 -15.18 14.76
N ASN A 167 -5.25 -14.52 15.06
CA ASN A 167 -4.08 -15.16 15.65
C ASN A 167 -4.25 -15.49 17.12
N LEU A 168 -5.06 -14.75 17.88
CA LEU A 168 -5.42 -15.08 19.25
C LEU A 168 -6.21 -16.38 19.31
N MET A 169 -7.17 -16.55 18.40
CA MET A 169 -7.87 -17.84 18.25
C MET A 169 -6.89 -18.97 17.94
N PHE A 170 -5.90 -18.72 17.08
CA PHE A 170 -4.83 -19.67 16.78
C PHE A 170 -3.93 -19.97 18.00
N LEU A 171 -3.55 -18.94 18.77
CA LEU A 171 -2.79 -19.08 20.01
C LEU A 171 -3.53 -19.90 21.05
N VAL A 172 -4.84 -19.68 21.21
CA VAL A 172 -5.71 -20.47 22.09
C VAL A 172 -5.76 -21.93 21.62
N THR A 173 -5.90 -22.18 20.32
CA THR A 173 -5.86 -23.57 19.80
C THR A 173 -4.49 -24.23 19.98
N LEU A 174 -3.40 -23.46 19.94
CA LEU A 174 -2.05 -23.95 20.15
C LEU A 174 -1.78 -24.25 21.63
N LEU A 175 -2.24 -23.40 22.55
CA LEU A 175 -2.17 -23.65 23.99
C LEU A 175 -3.02 -24.87 24.37
N ALA A 176 -4.25 -24.96 23.87
CA ALA A 176 -5.12 -26.12 24.08
C ALA A 176 -4.50 -27.41 23.50
N GLY A 177 -3.88 -27.33 22.32
CA GLY A 177 -3.19 -28.45 21.69
C GLY A 177 -1.93 -28.91 22.42
N ILE A 178 -1.13 -27.99 22.98
CA ILE A 178 0.02 -28.31 23.84
C ILE A 178 -0.44 -28.90 25.17
N SER A 179 -1.60 -28.48 25.69
CA SER A 179 -2.18 -29.00 26.94
C SER A 179 -2.72 -30.43 26.80
N MET A 180 -2.88 -30.92 25.56
CA MET A 180 -3.40 -32.24 25.23
C MET A 180 -2.31 -33.25 24.81
N ILE A 181 -1.02 -32.85 24.86
CA ILE A 181 0.16 -33.70 24.64
C ILE A 181 0.85 -33.92 25.99
#